data_AF-A0A3M8A8H9-F1
#
_entry.id   AF-A0A3M8A8H9-F1
#
_cell.length_a   1.000
_cell.length_b   1.000
_cell.length_c   1.000
_cell.angle_alpha   90.00
_cell.angle_beta   90.00
_cell.angle_gamma   90.00
#
_symmetry.space_group_name_H-M   'P 1'
#
loop_
_entity.id
_entity.type
_entity.pdbx_description
1 polymer ?
#
loop_
_entity_poly.entity_id
_entity_poly.type
_entity_poly.pdbx_seq_one_letter_code
_entity_poly.pdbx_strand_id
1 'polypeptide(L)'
;MTETVGQPDERIDQLELIHAEVEAQLQSYAQRFQSMQSRAGVLVAGASIGGSLASSTSLNWATIMAIVFAFAAAVLGALALLPMRSASMDLWNIRQRVYGMTKGGGLLWLIDHKINQLNANEVRVTNGAVLLRFGFATFAASVLFILISALLTLTA
;
A
#
# COMPACT_ATOMS: atom_id res chain seq x y z
N MET A 1 27.21 42.43 -9.68
CA MET A 1 26.23 41.32 -9.62
C MET A 1 26.09 40.94 -8.15
N THR A 2 25.26 41.69 -7.45
CA THR A 2 24.86 41.41 -6.07
C THR A 2 23.68 40.45 -6.15
N GLU A 3 23.91 39.18 -5.79
CA GLU A 3 22.80 38.26 -5.50
C GLU A 3 21.91 38.94 -4.47
N THR A 4 20.67 39.22 -4.88
CA THR A 4 19.60 39.55 -3.96
C THR A 4 19.42 38.33 -3.08
N VAL A 5 20.05 38.36 -1.91
CA VAL A 5 19.76 37.47 -0.78
C VAL A 5 18.25 37.63 -0.55
N GLY A 6 17.47 36.72 -1.11
CA GLY A 6 16.00 36.76 -1.06
C GLY A 6 15.56 37.06 0.36
N GLN A 7 14.64 38.01 0.50
CA GLN A 7 14.20 38.47 1.81
C GLN A 7 13.74 37.25 2.63
N PRO A 8 14.12 37.16 3.92
CA PRO A 8 13.85 35.98 4.74
C PRO A 8 12.36 35.59 4.77
N ASP A 9 11.45 36.52 4.52
CA ASP A 9 10.01 36.29 4.41
C ASP A 9 9.62 35.54 3.13
N GLU A 10 10.20 35.86 1.97
CA GLU A 10 9.93 35.16 0.70
C GLU A 10 10.34 33.68 0.77
N ARG A 11 11.42 33.36 1.50
CA ARG A 11 11.86 31.97 1.70
C ARG A 11 10.92 31.19 2.60
N ILE A 12 10.32 31.83 3.58
CA ILE A 12 9.33 31.19 4.46
C ILE A 12 8.06 30.91 3.68
N ASP A 13 7.59 31.86 2.86
CA ASP A 13 6.41 31.68 2.00
C ASP A 13 6.61 30.54 0.99
N GLN A 14 7.80 30.43 0.40
CA GLN A 14 8.16 29.30 -0.47
C GLN A 14 8.13 27.96 0.27
N LEU A 15 8.64 27.91 1.50
CA LEU A 15 8.61 26.69 2.34
C LEU A 15 7.17 26.32 2.73
N GLU A 16 6.31 27.30 3.01
CA GLU A 16 4.89 27.06 3.30
C GLU A 16 4.14 26.51 2.07
N LEU A 17 4.44 27.02 0.87
CA LEU A 17 3.88 26.48 -0.37
C LEU A 17 4.33 25.04 -0.64
N ILE A 18 5.61 24.74 -0.43
CA ILE A 18 6.14 23.36 -0.53
C ILE A 18 5.48 22.45 0.51
N HIS A 19 5.30 22.93 1.74
CA HIS A 19 4.65 22.17 2.81
C HIS A 19 3.20 21.83 2.46
N ALA A 20 2.44 22.78 1.93
CA ALA A 20 1.07 22.57 1.48
C ALA A 20 0.98 21.52 0.35
N GLU A 21 1.89 21.59 -0.63
CA GLU A 21 1.94 20.61 -1.72
C GLU A 21 2.31 19.20 -1.22
N VAL A 22 3.29 19.11 -0.31
CA VAL A 22 3.68 17.83 0.32
C VAL A 22 2.49 17.23 1.11
N GLU A 23 1.71 18.06 1.81
CA GLU A 23 0.52 17.61 2.52
C GLU A 23 -0.58 17.11 1.56
N ALA A 24 -0.82 17.83 0.45
CA ALA A 24 -1.75 17.42 -0.57
C ALA A 24 -1.36 16.05 -1.18
N GLN A 25 -0.07 15.84 -1.43
CA GLN A 25 0.44 14.56 -1.91
C GLN A 25 0.28 13.46 -0.86
N LEU A 26 0.59 13.72 0.41
CA LEU A 26 0.38 12.74 1.50
C LEU A 26 -1.08 12.29 1.59
N GLN A 27 -2.04 13.22 1.48
CA GLN A 27 -3.46 12.88 1.47
C GLN A 27 -3.83 12.01 0.26
N SER A 28 -3.33 12.35 -0.93
CA SER A 28 -3.51 11.52 -2.13
C SER A 28 -2.96 10.10 -1.96
N TYR A 29 -1.79 9.95 -1.34
CA TYR A 29 -1.21 8.63 -1.03
C TYR A 29 -2.02 7.85 0.01
N ALA A 30 -2.54 8.52 1.05
CA ALA A 30 -3.41 7.90 2.04
C ALA A 30 -4.67 7.30 1.38
N GLN A 31 -5.29 8.04 0.45
CA GLN A 31 -6.44 7.56 -0.32
C GLN A 31 -6.08 6.35 -1.20
N ARG A 32 -4.95 6.40 -1.92
CA ARG A 32 -4.46 5.27 -2.74
C ARG A 32 -4.20 4.04 -1.89
N PHE A 33 -3.59 4.23 -0.72
CA PHE A 33 -3.33 3.15 0.22
C PHE A 33 -4.61 2.54 0.79
N GLN A 34 -5.58 3.36 1.18
CA GLN A 34 -6.88 2.88 1.64
C GLN A 34 -7.63 2.09 0.55
N SER A 35 -7.59 2.57 -0.70
CA SER A 35 -8.12 1.84 -1.85
C SER A 35 -7.41 0.50 -2.07
N MET A 36 -6.08 0.48 -1.93
CA MET A 36 -5.27 -0.73 -2.00
C MET A 36 -5.63 -1.73 -0.89
N GLN A 37 -5.79 -1.27 0.35
CA GLN A 37 -6.21 -2.10 1.48
C GLN A 37 -7.59 -2.71 1.27
N SER A 38 -8.55 -1.93 0.76
CA SER A 38 -9.88 -2.43 0.42
C SER A 38 -9.80 -3.57 -0.61
N ARG A 39 -9.04 -3.37 -1.70
CA ARG A 39 -8.82 -4.42 -2.71
C ARG A 39 -8.13 -5.66 -2.17
N ALA A 40 -7.13 -5.48 -1.29
CA ALA A 40 -6.46 -6.58 -0.63
C ALA A 40 -7.41 -7.36 0.29
N GLY A 41 -8.27 -6.67 1.04
CA GLY A 41 -9.32 -7.28 1.84
C GLY A 41 -10.30 -8.11 1.00
N VAL A 42 -10.73 -7.57 -0.14
CA VAL A 42 -11.57 -8.30 -1.11
C VAL A 42 -10.87 -9.55 -1.64
N LEU A 43 -9.59 -9.45 -1.99
CA LEU A 43 -8.80 -10.59 -2.46
C LEU A 43 -8.70 -11.69 -1.39
N VAL A 44 -8.38 -11.33 -0.14
CA VAL A 44 -8.27 -12.29 0.97
C VAL A 44 -9.62 -12.95 1.28
N ALA A 45 -10.69 -12.17 1.32
CA ALA A 45 -12.05 -12.69 1.52
C ALA A 45 -12.46 -13.64 0.39
N GLY A 46 -12.24 -13.22 -0.87
CA GLY A 46 -12.54 -14.02 -2.06
C GLY A 46 -11.75 -15.31 -2.12
N ALA A 47 -10.44 -15.26 -1.82
CA ALA A 47 -9.58 -16.44 -1.72
C ALA A 47 -10.04 -17.41 -0.63
N SER A 48 -10.51 -16.90 0.52
CA SER A 48 -11.05 -17.73 1.60
C SER A 48 -12.32 -18.46 1.18
N ILE A 49 -13.24 -17.77 0.51
CA ILE A 49 -14.47 -18.36 -0.03
C ILE A 49 -14.15 -19.39 -1.12
N GLY A 50 -13.25 -19.06 -2.06
CA GLY A 50 -12.83 -19.97 -3.13
C GLY A 50 -12.17 -21.24 -2.59
N GLY A 51 -11.30 -21.11 -1.60
CA GLY A 51 -10.70 -22.26 -0.91
C GLY A 51 -11.74 -23.14 -0.21
N SER A 52 -12.73 -22.53 0.46
CA SER A 52 -13.84 -23.26 1.07
C SER A 52 -14.67 -24.04 0.04
N LEU A 53 -14.99 -23.41 -1.10
CA LEU A 53 -15.73 -24.06 -2.19
C LEU A 53 -14.97 -25.26 -2.74
N ALA A 54 -13.67 -25.09 -3.03
CA ALA A 54 -12.83 -26.18 -3.50
C ALA A 54 -12.80 -27.35 -2.50
N SER A 55 -12.68 -27.07 -1.19
CA SER A 55 -12.63 -28.11 -0.16
C SER A 55 -13.89 -28.96 -0.04
N SER A 56 -15.04 -28.46 -0.49
CA SER A 56 -16.32 -29.19 -0.48
C SER A 56 -16.49 -30.14 -1.67
N THR A 57 -15.57 -30.10 -2.65
CA THR A 57 -15.62 -30.92 -3.87
C THR A 57 -14.80 -32.20 -3.71
N SER A 58 -15.00 -33.19 -4.58
CA SER A 58 -14.20 -34.42 -4.55
C SER A 58 -12.70 -34.13 -4.69
N LEU A 59 -11.86 -34.84 -3.92
CA LEU A 59 -10.41 -34.66 -3.92
C LEU A 59 -9.81 -35.20 -5.22
N ASN A 60 -9.76 -34.34 -6.24
CA ASN A 60 -9.01 -34.57 -7.47
C ASN A 60 -7.83 -33.59 -7.56
N TRP A 61 -6.93 -33.83 -8.52
CA TRP A 61 -5.72 -33.01 -8.69
C TRP A 61 -6.05 -31.53 -8.97
N ALA A 62 -7.16 -31.23 -9.66
CA ALA A 62 -7.57 -29.87 -9.99
C ALA A 62 -8.06 -29.13 -8.74
N THR A 63 -8.79 -29.80 -7.85
CA THR A 63 -9.22 -29.24 -6.55
C THR A 63 -8.02 -28.89 -5.68
N ILE A 64 -7.00 -29.75 -5.64
CA ILE A 64 -5.75 -29.48 -4.89
C ILE A 64 -5.07 -28.23 -5.44
N MET A 65 -4.93 -28.12 -6.77
CA MET A 65 -4.36 -26.93 -7.40
C MET A 65 -5.16 -25.67 -7.09
N ALA A 66 -6.49 -25.73 -7.18
CA ALA A 66 -7.36 -24.62 -6.80
C ALA A 66 -7.12 -24.11 -5.38
N ILE A 67 -6.98 -25.02 -4.41
CA ILE A 67 -6.70 -24.68 -3.00
C ILE A 67 -5.33 -24.02 -2.87
N VAL A 68 -4.30 -24.57 -3.51
CA VAL A 68 -2.93 -24.01 -3.47
C VAL A 68 -2.89 -22.59 -4.05
N PHE A 69 -3.54 -22.37 -5.20
CA PHE A 69 -3.61 -21.05 -5.82
C PHE A 69 -4.44 -20.06 -4.99
N ALA A 70 -5.54 -20.49 -4.37
CA ALA A 70 -6.33 -19.66 -3.46
C ALA A 70 -5.51 -19.26 -2.23
N PHE A 71 -4.77 -20.19 -1.64
CA PHE A 71 -3.88 -19.91 -0.52
C PHE A 71 -2.77 -18.93 -0.90
N ALA A 72 -2.10 -19.13 -2.03
CA ALA A 72 -1.09 -18.20 -2.54
C ALA A 72 -1.66 -16.80 -2.75
N ALA A 73 -2.87 -16.69 -3.31
CA ALA A 73 -3.56 -15.42 -3.48
C ALA A 73 -3.87 -14.72 -2.14
N ALA A 74 -4.31 -15.48 -1.13
CA ALA A 74 -4.55 -14.96 0.22
C ALA A 74 -3.27 -14.44 0.88
N VAL A 75 -2.16 -15.17 0.75
CA VAL A 75 -0.85 -14.74 1.26
C VAL A 75 -0.38 -13.46 0.57
N LEU A 76 -0.52 -13.37 -0.75
CA LEU A 76 -0.18 -12.16 -1.50
C LEU A 76 -1.05 -10.96 -1.09
N GLY A 77 -2.36 -11.18 -0.88
CA GLY A 77 -3.26 -10.16 -0.35
C GLY A 77 -2.87 -9.69 1.06
N ALA A 78 -2.53 -10.63 1.94
CA ALA A 78 -2.08 -10.31 3.30
C ALA A 78 -0.74 -9.55 3.32
N LEU A 79 0.20 -9.90 2.46
CA LEU A 79 1.47 -9.16 2.32
C LEU A 79 1.25 -7.73 1.81
N ALA A 80 0.26 -7.52 0.94
CA ALA A 80 -0.12 -6.18 0.48
C ALA A 80 -0.79 -5.33 1.57
N LEU A 81 -1.32 -5.94 2.64
CA LEU A 81 -1.94 -5.25 3.78
C LEU A 81 -0.95 -4.76 4.83
N LEU A 82 0.35 -5.06 4.70
CA LEU A 82 1.36 -4.65 5.68
C LEU A 82 1.31 -3.13 5.93
N PRO A 83 1.30 -2.69 7.19
CA PRO A 83 1.10 -1.29 7.54
C PRO A 83 2.21 -0.42 6.97
N MET A 84 1.85 0.78 6.48
CA MET A 84 2.82 1.81 6.12
C MET A 84 3.70 2.16 7.32
N ARG A 85 5.00 2.32 7.08
CA ARG A 85 5.98 2.71 8.11
C ARG A 85 5.73 4.13 8.63
N SER A 86 4.89 4.93 7.96
CA SER A 86 4.60 6.32 8.34
C SER A 86 3.45 6.48 9.34
N ALA A 87 3.02 5.41 10.03
CA ALA A 87 2.00 5.55 11.06
C ALA A 87 2.57 6.39 12.22
N SER A 88 2.26 7.68 12.19
CA SER A 88 2.60 8.75 13.14
C SER A 88 4.09 9.04 13.29
N MET A 89 4.53 10.23 12.84
CA MET A 89 5.72 10.81 13.46
C MET A 89 5.42 10.97 14.96
N ASP A 90 6.30 10.44 15.80
CA ASP A 90 6.19 10.65 17.22
C ASP A 90 6.33 12.16 17.50
N LEU A 91 5.20 12.78 17.88
CA LEU A 91 5.09 14.20 18.19
C LEU A 91 6.12 14.64 19.23
N TRP A 92 6.50 13.73 20.14
CA TRP A 92 7.53 13.99 21.12
C TRP A 92 8.92 14.11 20.48
N ASN A 93 9.27 13.22 19.56
CA ASN A 93 10.51 13.27 18.79
C ASN A 93 10.58 14.49 17.87
N ILE A 94 9.47 14.86 17.22
CA ILE A 94 9.41 16.11 16.43
C ILE A 94 9.64 17.30 17.34
N ARG A 95 8.92 17.37 18.46
CA ARG A 95 9.06 18.45 19.43
C ARG A 95 10.51 18.59 19.87
N GLN A 96 11.16 17.52 20.32
CA GLN A 96 12.55 17.58 20.80
C GLN A 96 13.56 18.02 19.73
N ARG A 97 13.34 17.66 18.45
CA ARG A 97 14.24 18.04 17.35
C ARG A 97 14.01 19.46 16.82
N VAL A 98 12.77 19.93 16.85
CA VAL A 98 12.40 21.27 16.37
C VAL A 98 12.58 22.32 17.48
N TYR A 99 12.48 21.93 18.75
CA TYR A 99 12.66 22.83 19.88
C TYR A 99 14.10 23.34 19.93
N GLY A 100 14.30 24.65 19.74
CA GLY A 100 15.61 25.29 19.66
C GLY A 100 16.11 25.57 18.23
N MET A 101 15.39 25.14 17.19
CA MET A 101 15.65 25.56 15.81
C MET A 101 14.97 26.90 15.49
N THR A 102 15.53 27.64 14.54
CA THR A 102 14.84 28.81 13.96
C THR A 102 13.60 28.35 13.18
N LYS A 103 12.57 29.22 13.05
CA LYS A 103 11.32 28.88 12.34
C LYS A 103 11.57 28.26 10.96
N GLY A 104 12.47 28.87 10.17
CA GLY A 104 12.85 28.36 8.85
C GLY A 104 13.59 27.02 8.88
N GLY A 105 14.51 26.82 9.84
CA GLY A 105 15.24 25.56 9.99
C GLY A 105 14.33 24.39 10.41
N GLY A 106 13.39 24.66 11.32
CA GLY A 106 12.39 23.68 11.75
C GLY A 106 11.43 23.30 10.62
N LEU A 107 10.97 24.27 9.84
CA LEU A 107 10.12 24.04 8.65
C LEU A 107 10.85 23.20 7.60
N LEU A 108 12.09 23.57 7.26
CA LEU A 108 12.89 22.83 6.29
C LEU A 108 13.11 21.38 6.72
N TRP A 109 13.48 21.17 8.00
CA TRP A 109 13.65 19.82 8.53
C TRP A 109 12.37 18.99 8.47
N LEU A 110 11.22 19.59 8.80
CA LEU A 110 9.92 18.93 8.74
C LEU A 110 9.57 18.54 7.29
N ILE A 111 9.83 19.43 6.34
CA ILE A 111 9.59 19.20 4.90
C ILE A 111 10.47 18.06 4.40
N ASP A 112 11.78 18.11 4.65
CA ASP A 112 12.72 17.05 4.24
C ASP A 112 12.34 15.69 4.84
N HIS A 113 11.91 15.69 6.11
CA HIS A 113 11.47 14.47 6.75
C HIS A 113 10.17 13.93 6.11
N LYS A 114 9.19 14.79 5.80
CA LYS A 114 7.97 14.39 5.08
C LYS A 114 8.27 13.87 3.67
N ILE A 115 9.17 14.50 2.92
CA ILE A 115 9.57 14.06 1.58
C ILE A 115 10.20 12.66 1.64
N ASN A 116 11.08 12.40 2.60
CA ASN A 116 11.67 11.08 2.79
C ASN A 116 10.61 10.01 3.10
N GLN A 117 9.61 10.35 3.91
CA GLN A 117 8.47 9.45 4.18
C GLN A 117 7.62 9.23 2.92
N LEU A 118 7.41 10.28 2.12
CA LEU A 118 6.65 10.21 0.87
C LEU A 118 7.26 9.20 -0.11
N ASN A 119 8.57 9.30 -0.35
CA ASN A 119 9.30 8.38 -1.23
C ASN A 119 9.22 6.92 -0.75
N ALA A 120 9.39 6.70 0.55
CA ALA A 120 9.28 5.35 1.13
C ALA A 120 7.84 4.78 1.00
N ASN A 121 6.83 5.62 1.14
CA ASN A 121 5.44 5.25 0.99
C ASN A 121 5.08 4.96 -0.48
N GLU A 122 5.58 5.74 -1.43
CA GLU A 122 5.35 5.54 -2.86
C GLU A 122 5.87 4.18 -3.35
N VAL A 123 7.11 3.83 -2.98
CA VAL A 123 7.69 2.51 -3.29
C VAL A 123 6.82 1.39 -2.73
N ARG A 124 6.30 1.56 -1.50
CA ARG A 124 5.41 0.55 -0.89
C ARG A 124 4.06 0.44 -1.58
N VAL A 125 3.41 1.55 -1.92
CA VAL A 125 2.13 1.53 -2.65
C VAL A 125 2.32 0.86 -4.01
N THR A 126 3.42 1.18 -4.70
CA THR A 126 3.74 0.59 -6.00
C THR A 126 3.99 -0.91 -5.90
N ASN A 127 4.83 -1.34 -4.94
CA ASN A 127 5.09 -2.76 -4.70
C ASN A 127 3.83 -3.52 -4.25
N GLY A 128 3.02 -2.91 -3.38
CA GLY A 128 1.73 -3.47 -2.95
C GLY A 128 0.74 -3.63 -4.10
N ALA A 129 0.68 -2.67 -5.03
CA ALA A 129 -0.14 -2.79 -6.23
C ALA A 129 0.34 -3.92 -7.16
N VAL A 130 1.65 -4.12 -7.30
CA VAL A 130 2.23 -5.24 -8.06
C VAL A 130 1.89 -6.57 -7.40
N LEU A 131 2.06 -6.69 -6.08
CA LEU A 131 1.67 -7.86 -5.29
C LEU A 131 0.19 -8.19 -5.47
N LEU A 132 -0.69 -7.19 -5.42
CA LEU A 132 -2.12 -7.38 -5.65
C LEU A 132 -2.44 -7.88 -7.05
N ARG A 133 -1.77 -7.37 -8.09
CA ARG A 133 -1.96 -7.87 -9.46
C ARG A 133 -1.63 -9.35 -9.57
N PHE A 134 -0.51 -9.78 -8.97
CA PHE A 134 -0.17 -11.21 -8.90
C PHE A 134 -1.17 -12.01 -8.05
N GLY A 135 -1.65 -11.44 -6.95
CA GLY A 135 -2.69 -12.03 -6.11
C GLY A 135 -4.00 -12.26 -6.86
N PHE A 136 -4.49 -11.28 -7.60
CA PHE A 136 -5.69 -11.44 -8.43
C PHE A 136 -5.49 -12.42 -9.59
N ALA A 137 -4.31 -12.44 -10.22
CA ALA A 137 -4.00 -13.39 -11.28
C ALA A 137 -3.99 -14.84 -10.76
N THR A 138 -3.38 -15.07 -9.59
CA THR A 138 -3.38 -16.39 -8.93
C THR A 138 -4.77 -16.79 -8.45
N PHE A 139 -5.57 -15.85 -7.94
CA PHE A 139 -6.96 -16.12 -7.60
C PHE A 139 -7.80 -16.51 -8.82
N ALA A 140 -7.66 -15.79 -9.94
CA ALA A 140 -8.35 -16.13 -11.18
C ALA A 140 -7.98 -17.54 -11.68
N ALA A 141 -6.70 -17.91 -11.59
CA ALA A 141 -6.24 -19.28 -11.90
C ALA A 141 -6.90 -20.33 -10.98
N SER A 142 -7.00 -20.05 -9.67
CA SER A 142 -7.71 -20.92 -8.71
C SER A 142 -9.16 -21.16 -9.15
N VAL A 143 -9.89 -20.09 -9.50
CA VAL A 143 -11.29 -20.20 -9.95
C VAL A 143 -11.41 -21.06 -11.22
N LEU A 144 -10.49 -20.93 -12.17
CA LEU A 144 -10.48 -21.78 -13.37
C LEU A 144 -10.31 -23.26 -13.01
N PHE A 145 -9.44 -23.60 -12.07
CA PHE A 145 -9.28 -24.99 -11.62
C PHE A 145 -10.52 -25.52 -10.90
N ILE A 146 -11.21 -24.69 -10.11
CA ILE A 146 -12.50 -25.06 -9.50
C ILE A 146 -13.53 -25.38 -10.59
N LEU A 147 -13.63 -24.54 -11.62
CA LEU A 147 -14.56 -24.76 -12.73
C LEU A 147 -14.23 -26.05 -13.50
N ILE A 148 -12.95 -26.30 -13.81
CA ILE A 148 -12.50 -27.54 -14.46
C ILE A 148 -12.85 -28.76 -13.60
N SER A 149 -12.57 -28.70 -12.30
CA SER A 149 -12.92 -29.77 -11.35
C SER A 149 -14.42 -30.05 -11.36
N ALA A 150 -15.25 -29.01 -11.29
CA ALA A 150 -16.70 -29.13 -11.32
C ALA A 150 -17.21 -29.76 -12.62
N LEU A 151 -16.62 -29.38 -13.75
CA LEU A 151 -16.95 -29.92 -15.07
C LEU A 151 -16.59 -31.40 -15.18
N LEU A 152 -15.39 -31.79 -14.71
CA LEU A 152 -14.95 -33.18 -14.69
C LEU A 152 -15.87 -34.05 -13.82
N THR A 153 -16.32 -33.55 -12.67
CA THR A 153 -17.28 -34.28 -11.82
C THR A 153 -18.68 -34.40 -12.44
N LEU A 154 -19.07 -33.49 -13.33
CA LEU A 154 -20.37 -33.57 -14.00
C LEU A 154 -20.38 -34.60 -15.14
N THR A 155 -19.22 -34.81 -15.76
CA THR A 155 -19.06 -35.72 -16.91
C THR A 155 -18.63 -37.14 -16.55
N ALA A 156 -18.26 -37.38 -15.29
CA ALA A 156 -17.84 -38.67 -14.75
C ALA A 156 -19.01 -39.41 -14.10
#